data_AF-A0A074TG27-F1
#
_entry.id   AF-A0A074TG27-F1
#
_cell.length_a   1.000
_cell.length_b   1.000
_cell.length_c   1.000
_cell.angle_alpha   90.00
_cell.angle_beta   90.00
_cell.angle_gamma   90.00
#
_symmetry.space_group_name_H-M   'P 1'
#
loop_
_entity.id
_entity.type
_entity.pdbx_description
1 polymer ?
#
loop_
_entity_poly.entity_id
_entity_poly.type
_entity_poly.pdbx_seq_one_letter_code
_entity_poly.pdbx_strand_id
1 'polypeptide(L)'
;MGGVDALSGLGDRGFQSFVGIAEVSLGTLFMAGVVAASGADVTRIELTFSSLGAVIYLGLFSTASANLIYFHLVPRLGATRMAQVNFAIPVGGTMLGVLVLGEAMTPQRLAALAIIVGSVWLGTGAKRATAKADAAPASASARHLS
;
A
#
# COMPACT_ATOMS: atom_id res chain seq x y z
N MET A 1 29.67 -9.13 -20.12
CA MET A 1 28.29 -9.43 -19.69
C MET A 1 27.53 -8.22 -19.13
N GLY A 2 28.16 -7.15 -18.61
CA GLY A 2 27.42 -6.02 -18.00
C GLY A 2 26.76 -4.98 -18.92
N GLY A 3 26.87 -5.11 -20.26
CA GLY A 3 26.30 -4.12 -21.20
C GLY A 3 24.81 -4.34 -21.51
N VAL A 4 24.34 -5.59 -21.46
CA VAL A 4 22.95 -5.94 -21.80
C VAL A 4 22.01 -5.64 -20.62
N ASP A 5 22.51 -5.83 -19.39
CA ASP A 5 21.80 -5.51 -18.14
C ASP A 5 21.60 -3.99 -17.95
N ALA A 6 22.49 -3.17 -18.52
CA ALA A 6 22.37 -1.72 -18.47
C ALA A 6 21.26 -1.19 -19.40
N LEU A 7 21.03 -1.86 -20.54
CA LEU A 7 19.98 -1.49 -21.50
C LEU A 7 18.60 -1.99 -21.06
N SER A 8 18.50 -3.17 -20.42
CA SER A 8 17.24 -3.65 -19.85
C SER A 8 16.78 -2.80 -18.66
N GLY A 9 17.71 -2.37 -17.79
CA GLY A 9 17.38 -1.52 -16.63
C GLY A 9 16.97 -0.08 -16.98
N LEU A 10 17.18 0.40 -18.21
CA LEU A 10 16.67 1.69 -18.68
C LEU A 10 15.17 1.62 -19.02
N GLY A 11 14.74 0.52 -19.63
CA GLY A 11 13.33 0.25 -19.91
C GLY A 11 12.50 0.12 -18.62
N ASP A 12 13.01 -0.65 -17.66
CA ASP A 12 12.33 -0.88 -16.38
C ASP A 12 12.15 0.42 -15.58
N ARG A 13 13.19 1.27 -15.51
CA ARG A 13 13.12 2.56 -14.78
C ARG A 13 12.13 3.54 -15.43
N GLY A 14 12.09 3.59 -16.76
CA GLY A 14 11.12 4.42 -17.49
C GLY A 14 9.68 3.95 -17.26
N PHE A 15 9.46 2.63 -17.32
CA PHE A 15 8.14 2.04 -17.05
C PHE A 15 7.67 2.29 -15.62
N GLN A 16 8.52 2.07 -14.62
CA GLN A 16 8.19 2.33 -13.20
C GLN A 16 7.88 3.81 -12.94
N SER A 17 8.61 4.73 -13.58
CA SER A 17 8.35 6.17 -13.44
C SER A 17 7.01 6.56 -14.08
N PHE A 18 6.70 6.00 -15.26
CA PHE A 18 5.41 6.21 -15.92
C PHE A 18 4.24 5.68 -15.08
N VAL A 19 4.38 4.46 -14.54
CA VAL A 19 3.37 3.86 -13.66
C VAL A 19 3.11 4.74 -12.44
N GLY A 20 4.16 5.26 -11.79
CA GLY A 20 4.01 6.17 -10.65
C GLY A 20 3.30 7.47 -10.99
N ILE A 21 3.63 8.10 -12.13
CA ILE A 21 2.97 9.33 -12.59
C ILE A 21 1.49 9.05 -12.92
N ALA A 22 1.21 7.92 -13.58
CA ALA A 22 -0.15 7.52 -13.92
C ALA A 22 -1.00 7.26 -12.68
N GLU A 23 -0.44 6.61 -11.65
CA GLU A 23 -1.12 6.36 -10.38
C GLU A 23 -1.48 7.67 -9.66
N VAL A 24 -0.51 8.58 -9.49
CA VAL A 24 -0.73 9.87 -8.84
C VAL A 24 -1.77 10.70 -9.59
N SER A 25 -1.71 10.68 -10.93
CA SER A 25 -2.67 11.38 -11.78
C SER A 25 -4.07 10.79 -11.63
N LEU A 26 -4.20 9.46 -11.66
CA LEU A 26 -5.48 8.79 -11.53
C LEU A 26 -6.11 9.03 -10.16
N GLY A 27 -5.32 8.94 -9.08
CA GLY A 27 -5.78 9.24 -7.72
C GLY A 27 -6.25 10.69 -7.56
N THR A 28 -5.52 11.63 -8.17
CA THR A 28 -5.89 13.05 -8.17
C THR A 28 -7.19 13.30 -8.92
N LEU A 29 -7.33 12.70 -10.12
CA LEU A 29 -8.56 12.81 -10.93
C LEU A 29 -9.76 12.18 -10.22
N PHE A 30 -9.56 11.03 -9.58
CA PHE A 30 -10.59 10.36 -8.80
C PHE A 30 -11.07 11.25 -7.64
N MET A 31 -10.14 11.79 -6.85
CA MET A 31 -10.49 12.71 -5.76
C MET A 31 -11.16 13.99 -6.25
N ALA A 32 -10.70 14.56 -7.37
CA ALA A 32 -11.36 15.72 -7.98
C ALA A 32 -12.80 15.39 -8.39
N GLY A 33 -13.05 14.21 -8.95
CA GLY A 33 -14.39 13.72 -9.29
C GLY A 33 -15.28 13.54 -8.06
N VAL A 34 -14.74 13.00 -6.96
CA VAL A 34 -15.46 12.87 -5.69
C VAL A 34 -15.86 14.23 -5.14
N VAL A 35 -14.93 15.21 -5.13
CA VAL A 35 -15.20 16.57 -4.67
C VAL A 35 -16.30 17.21 -5.52
N ALA A 36 -16.21 17.11 -6.85
CA ALA A 36 -17.22 17.64 -7.76
C ALA A 36 -18.60 16.99 -7.56
N ALA A 37 -18.66 15.67 -7.36
CA ALA A 37 -19.90 14.93 -7.15
C ALA A 37 -20.52 15.16 -5.76
N SER A 38 -19.71 15.49 -4.75
CA SER A 38 -20.17 15.70 -3.38
C SER A 38 -20.94 17.00 -3.18
N GLY A 39 -20.93 17.92 -4.16
CA GLY A 39 -21.50 19.26 -4.01
C GLY A 39 -20.82 20.09 -2.92
N ALA A 40 -19.61 19.69 -2.49
CA ALA A 40 -18.86 20.37 -1.45
C ALA A 40 -18.44 21.77 -1.91
N ASP A 41 -18.84 22.77 -1.14
CA ASP A 41 -18.39 24.16 -1.32
C ASP A 41 -16.91 24.26 -0.93
N VAL A 42 -16.03 24.07 -1.92
CA VAL A 42 -14.56 24.15 -1.76
C VAL A 42 -14.11 25.52 -1.26
N THR A 43 -14.97 26.53 -1.41
CA THR A 43 -14.74 27.92 -1.00
C THR A 43 -14.96 28.16 0.49
N ARG A 44 -15.58 27.21 1.22
CA ARG A 44 -15.74 27.26 2.69
C ARG A 44 -14.61 26.57 3.45
N ILE A 45 -13.54 26.18 2.78
CA ILE A 45 -12.36 25.64 3.46
C ILE A 45 -11.73 26.76 4.28
N GLU A 46 -12.07 26.82 5.56
CA GLU A 46 -11.42 27.71 6.52
C GLU A 46 -10.01 27.18 6.74
N LEU A 47 -9.05 27.79 6.03
CA LEU A 47 -7.62 27.58 6.22
C LEU A 47 -7.21 28.15 7.58
N THR A 48 -7.55 27.42 8.63
CA THR A 48 -7.16 27.72 10.00
C THR A 48 -5.73 27.23 10.23
N PHE A 49 -4.98 27.91 11.10
CA PHE A 49 -3.64 27.47 11.51
C PHE A 49 -3.61 26.02 12.03
N SER A 50 -4.72 25.56 12.63
CA SER A 50 -4.89 24.17 13.07
C SER A 50 -4.87 23.18 11.89
N SER A 51 -5.54 23.50 10.78
CA SER A 51 -5.56 22.65 9.59
C SER A 51 -4.19 22.58 8.94
N LEU A 52 -3.48 23.71 8.89
CA LEU A 52 -2.12 23.76 8.36
C LEU A 52 -1.15 22.95 9.24
N GLY A 53 -1.28 23.07 10.57
CA GLY A 53 -0.53 22.27 11.52
C GLY A 53 -0.77 20.77 11.37
N ALA A 54 -2.02 20.36 11.15
CA ALA A 54 -2.37 18.95 10.92
C ALA A 54 -1.76 18.41 9.61
N VAL A 55 -1.78 19.19 8.53
CA VAL A 55 -1.15 18.80 7.25
C VAL A 55 0.37 18.65 7.41
N ILE A 56 1.01 19.60 8.10
CA ILE A 56 2.45 19.54 8.37
C ILE A 56 2.78 18.34 9.25
N TYR A 57 2.00 18.09 10.31
CA TYR A 57 2.20 16.94 11.18
C TYR A 57 2.05 15.63 10.41
N LEU A 58 1.00 15.49 9.60
CA LEU A 58 0.78 14.27 8.80
C LEU A 58 1.90 14.06 7.78
N GLY A 59 2.29 15.10 7.04
CA GLY A 59 3.35 15.00 6.04
C GLY A 59 4.73 14.74 6.64
N LEU A 60 5.10 15.48 7.69
CA LEU A 60 6.45 15.41 8.25
C LEU A 60 6.61 14.24 9.22
N PHE A 61 5.64 14.03 10.12
CA PHE A 61 5.73 12.97 11.11
C PHE A 61 5.31 11.62 10.55
N SER A 62 4.19 11.53 9.81
CA SER A 62 3.79 10.23 9.25
C SER A 62 4.67 9.84 8.07
N THR A 63 4.78 10.68 7.05
CA THR A 63 5.47 10.31 5.80
C THR A 63 6.98 10.37 5.93
N ALA A 64 7.56 11.44 6.49
CA ALA A 64 9.02 11.54 6.57
C ALA A 64 9.59 10.54 7.58
N SER A 65 8.96 10.31 8.73
CA SER A 65 9.44 9.28 9.68
C SER A 65 9.27 7.87 9.12
N ALA A 66 8.17 7.56 8.42
CA ALA A 66 8.02 6.26 7.76
C ALA A 66 9.10 6.03 6.68
N ASN A 67 9.39 7.05 5.86
CA ASN A 67 10.44 6.98 4.86
C ASN A 67 11.83 6.86 5.49
N LEU A 68 12.09 7.52 6.63
CA LEU A 68 13.36 7.40 7.35
C LEU A 68 13.56 5.98 7.89
N ILE A 69 12.51 5.39 8.48
CA ILE A 69 12.51 3.98 8.90
C ILE A 69 12.73 3.08 7.68
N TYR A 70 12.02 3.33 6.58
CA TYR A 70 12.17 2.57 5.33
C TYR A 70 13.62 2.59 4.84
N PHE A 71 14.22 3.77 4.67
CA PHE A 71 15.62 3.91 4.25
C PHE A 71 16.60 3.27 5.24
N HIS A 72 16.29 3.27 6.53
CA HIS A 72 17.12 2.60 7.55
C HIS A 72 16.98 1.06 7.50
N LEU A 73 15.82 0.55 7.12
CA LEU A 73 15.51 -0.88 7.08
C LEU A 73 15.88 -1.53 5.74
N VAL A 74 15.89 -0.79 4.63
CA VAL A 74 16.23 -1.30 3.28
C VAL A 74 17.57 -2.06 3.28
N PRO A 75 18.67 -1.54 3.88
CA PRO A 75 19.95 -2.24 3.91
C PRO A 75 19.95 -3.52 4.76
N ARG A 76 19.00 -3.68 5.69
CA ARG A 76 19.01 -4.74 6.71
C ARG A 76 18.05 -5.89 6.44
N LEU A 77 16.94 -5.67 5.73
CA LEU A 77 15.83 -6.64 5.64
C LEU A 77 15.59 -7.22 4.24
N GLY A 78 16.13 -6.59 3.18
CA GLY A 78 15.95 -7.03 1.79
C GLY A 78 14.52 -6.80 1.25
N ALA A 79 14.38 -6.69 -0.07
CA ALA A 79 13.13 -6.29 -0.75
C ALA A 79 11.91 -7.16 -0.38
N THR A 80 12.12 -8.45 -0.11
CA THR A 80 11.04 -9.40 0.21
C THR A 80 10.38 -9.12 1.55
N ARG A 81 11.14 -8.70 2.58
CA ARG A 81 10.57 -8.41 3.90
C ARG A 81 9.89 -7.04 3.94
N MET A 82 10.34 -6.10 3.10
CA MET A 82 9.64 -4.82 2.89
C MET A 82 8.24 -4.99 2.32
N ALA A 83 8.07 -5.91 1.37
CA ALA A 83 6.74 -6.24 0.85
C ALA A 83 5.80 -6.76 1.94
N GLN A 84 6.32 -7.52 2.92
CA GLN A 84 5.51 -8.01 4.06
C GLN A 84 5.07 -6.90 5.01
N VAL A 85 5.90 -5.87 5.22
CA VAL A 85 5.55 -4.71 6.05
C VAL A 85 4.36 -3.96 5.47
N ASN A 86 4.32 -3.75 4.15
CA ASN A 86 3.19 -3.08 3.49
C ASN A 86 1.86 -3.81 3.69
N PHE A 87 1.88 -5.13 3.82
CA PHE A 87 0.68 -5.92 4.16
C PHE A 87 0.30 -5.82 5.64
N ALA A 88 1.26 -5.54 6.53
CA ALA A 88 1.02 -5.38 7.96
C ALA A 88 0.42 -4.01 8.31
N ILE A 89 0.71 -2.96 7.53
CA ILE A 89 0.19 -1.60 7.74
C ILE A 89 -1.34 -1.56 7.91
N PRO A 90 -2.16 -2.08 6.98
CA PRO A 90 -3.62 -2.02 7.13
C PRO A 90 -4.14 -2.81 8.33
N VAL A 91 -3.52 -3.95 8.67
CA VAL A 91 -3.89 -4.75 9.84
C VAL A 91 -3.57 -3.99 11.14
N GLY A 92 -2.36 -3.45 11.26
CA GLY A 92 -1.94 -2.66 12.43
C GLY A 92 -2.76 -1.39 12.60
N GLY A 93 -3.03 -0.67 11.50
CA GLY A 93 -3.90 0.51 11.50
C GLY A 93 -5.33 0.19 11.94
N THR A 94 -5.86 -0.96 11.51
CA THR A 94 -7.20 -1.43 11.93
C THR A 94 -7.23 -1.77 13.42
N MET A 95 -6.23 -2.52 13.92
CA MET A 95 -6.16 -2.86 15.35
C MET A 95 -6.00 -1.62 16.23
N LEU A 96 -5.11 -0.68 15.84
CA LEU A 96 -4.95 0.58 16.54
C LEU A 96 -6.22 1.43 16.49
N GLY A 97 -6.93 1.49 15.36
CA GLY A 97 -8.21 2.19 15.26
C GLY A 97 -9.27 1.64 16.22
N VAL A 98 -9.38 0.31 16.33
CA VAL A 98 -10.32 -0.34 17.27
C VAL A 98 -9.92 -0.12 18.73
N LEU A 99 -8.62 -0.24 19.04
CA LEU A 99 -8.12 -0.18 20.42
C LEU A 99 -8.01 1.25 20.97
N VAL A 100 -7.61 2.22 20.14
CA VAL A 100 -7.33 3.61 20.56
C VAL A 100 -8.59 4.47 20.51
N LEU A 101 -9.46 4.29 19.52
CA LEU A 101 -10.61 5.17 19.31
C LEU A 101 -11.82 4.79 20.18
N GLY A 102 -11.88 3.54 20.68
CA GLY A 102 -12.89 3.10 21.66
C GLY A 102 -14.35 3.30 21.24
N GLU A 103 -14.61 3.55 19.96
CA GLU A 103 -15.91 4.00 19.49
C GLU A 103 -16.94 2.86 19.51
N ALA A 104 -18.11 3.12 20.09
CA ALA A 104 -19.26 2.22 20.02
C ALA A 104 -19.56 1.88 18.55
N MET A 105 -19.53 0.58 18.25
CA MET A 105 -19.67 0.00 16.92
C MET A 105 -21.06 0.33 16.34
N THR A 106 -21.18 1.43 15.62
CA THR A 106 -22.31 1.63 14.71
C THR A 106 -22.21 0.62 13.57
N PRO A 107 -23.33 0.06 13.07
CA PRO A 107 -23.31 -0.98 12.03
C PRO A 107 -22.52 -0.58 10.78
N GLN A 108 -22.51 0.70 10.41
CA GLN A 108 -21.73 1.23 9.29
C GLN A 108 -20.22 1.12 9.50
N ARG A 109 -19.72 1.34 10.71
CA ARG A 109 -18.28 1.21 11.02
C ARG A 109 -17.84 -0.25 10.97
N LEU A 110 -18.70 -1.16 11.42
CA LEU A 110 -18.44 -2.60 11.34
C LEU A 110 -18.42 -3.09 9.89
N ALA A 111 -19.32 -2.58 9.04
CA ALA A 111 -19.32 -2.87 7.60
C ALA A 111 -18.04 -2.35 6.92
N ALA A 112 -17.60 -1.12 7.23
CA ALA A 112 -16.33 -0.58 6.73
C ALA A 112 -15.13 -1.44 7.17
N LEU A 113 -15.10 -1.85 8.45
CA LEU A 113 -14.07 -2.74 8.99
C LEU A 113 -14.04 -4.09 8.24
N ALA A 114 -15.21 -4.69 8.02
CA ALA A 114 -15.33 -5.97 7.31
C ALA A 114 -14.88 -5.87 5.85
N ILE A 115 -15.16 -4.76 5.16
CA ILE A 115 -14.68 -4.50 3.80
C ILE A 115 -13.15 -4.36 3.78
N ILE A 116 -12.57 -3.61 4.71
CA ILE A 116 -11.11 -3.44 4.81
C ILE A 116 -10.44 -4.79 5.09
N VAL A 117 -10.90 -5.54 6.09
CA VAL A 117 -10.34 -6.86 6.44
C VAL A 117 -10.53 -7.86 5.29
N GLY A 118 -11.70 -7.88 4.65
CA GLY A 118 -12.01 -8.75 3.52
C GLY A 118 -11.14 -8.45 2.29
N SER A 119 -10.90 -7.18 1.97
CA SER A 119 -10.02 -6.79 0.86
C SER A 119 -8.56 -7.18 1.10
N VAL A 120 -8.05 -7.01 2.33
CA VAL A 120 -6.70 -7.47 2.71
C VAL A 120 -6.60 -8.99 2.65
N TRP A 121 -7.62 -9.72 3.11
CA TRP A 121 -7.65 -11.18 3.06
C TRP A 121 -7.62 -11.70 1.61
N LEU A 122 -8.42 -11.10 0.72
CA LEU A 122 -8.40 -11.43 -0.72
C LEU A 122 -7.05 -11.11 -1.37
N GLY A 123 -6.49 -9.93 -1.08
CA GLY A 123 -5.21 -9.49 -1.65
C GLY A 123 -4.00 -10.30 -1.17
N THR A 124 -4.05 -10.85 0.05
CA THR A 124 -2.98 -11.70 0.61
C THR A 124 -3.12 -13.18 0.23
N GLY A 125 -4.34 -13.68 0.01
CA GLY A 125 -4.59 -15.04 -0.45
C GLY A 125 -4.17 -15.29 -1.90
N ALA A 126 -4.43 -14.34 -2.81
CA ALA A 126 -4.15 -14.48 -4.24
C ALA A 126 -2.65 -14.66 -4.56
N LYS A 127 -1.77 -13.99 -3.80
CA LYS A 127 -0.31 -14.08 -4.02
C LYS A 127 0.33 -15.35 -3.43
N ARG A 128 -0.31 -15.98 -2.44
CA ARG A 128 0.12 -17.28 -1.89
C ARG A 128 -0.29 -18.45 -2.78
N ALA A 129 -1.43 -18.35 -3.47
CA ALA A 129 -1.92 -19.41 -4.36
C ALA A 129 -1.02 -19.60 -5.58
N THR A 130 -0.53 -18.52 -6.19
CA THR A 130 0.40 -18.58 -7.33
C THR A 130 1.79 -19.04 -6.92
N ALA A 131 2.35 -18.53 -5.82
CA ALA A 131 3.65 -18.96 -5.31
C ALA A 131 3.70 -20.46 -4.91
N LYS A 132 2.56 -21.04 -4.49
CA LYS A 132 2.43 -22.47 -4.21
C LYS A 132 2.18 -23.31 -5.47
N ALA A 133 1.49 -22.76 -6.47
CA ALA A 133 1.22 -23.44 -7.74
C ALA A 133 2.49 -23.60 -8.60
N ASP A 134 3.35 -22.57 -8.63
CA ASP A 134 4.61 -22.60 -9.37
C ASP A 134 5.66 -23.54 -8.76
N ALA A 135 5.53 -23.85 -7.46
CA ALA A 135 6.41 -24.78 -6.74
C ALA A 135 6.01 -26.27 -6.91
N ALA A 136 4.89 -26.59 -7.57
CA ALA A 136 4.22 -27.88 -7.44
C ALA A 136 4.14 -28.80 -8.69
N PRO A 137 5.09 -28.81 -9.65
CA PRO A 137 5.21 -29.99 -10.53
C PRO A 137 6.60 -30.63 -10.64
N ALA A 138 7.69 -30.06 -10.09
CA ALA A 138 9.04 -30.59 -10.34
C ALA A 138 9.46 -31.78 -9.45
N SER A 139 8.81 -32.01 -8.31
CA SER A 139 9.23 -33.05 -7.34
C SER A 139 8.50 -34.40 -7.46
N ALA A 140 7.55 -34.54 -8.40
CA ALA A 140 6.80 -35.77 -8.62
C ALA A 140 7.46 -36.75 -9.61
N SER A 141 8.37 -36.29 -10.46
CA SER A 141 8.97 -37.12 -11.54
C SER A 141 10.24 -37.90 -11.13
N ALA A 142 10.78 -37.66 -9.93
CA ALA A 142 12.03 -38.31 -9.48
C ALA A 142 11.82 -39.57 -8.62
N ARG A 143 10.58 -39.97 -8.34
CA ARG A 143 10.25 -41.04 -7.37
C ARG A 143 9.89 -42.39 -8.02
N HIS A 144 10.22 -42.58 -9.30
CA HIS A 144 9.89 -43.80 -10.06
C HIS A 144 11.09 -44.53 -10.66
N LEU A 145 12.33 -44.13 -10.32
CA LEU A 145 13.57 -44.73 -10.82
C LEU A 145 14.43 -45.40 -9.73
N SER A 146 13.82 -45.93 -8.66
CA SER A 146 14.50 -46.79 -7.69
C SER A 146 13.77 -48.11 -7.53
#